data_AF-A0AAC9WG29-F1
#
_entry.id   AF-A0AAC9WG29-F1
#
_cell.length_a   1.000
_cell.length_b   1.000
_cell.length_c   1.000
_cell.angle_alpha   90.00
_cell.angle_beta   90.00
_cell.angle_gamma   90.00
#
_symmetry.space_group_name_H-M   'P 1'
#
loop_
_entity.id
_entity.type
_entity.pdbx_description
1 polymer ?
#
loop_
_entity_poly.entity_id
_entity_poly.type
_entity_poly.pdbx_seq_one_letter_code
_entity_poly.pdbx_strand_id
1 'polypeptide(L)' 'MEEKREVVSFIQELDQRKGFFSNIGEINKYNMTAIVELIQYNNMKEYGDPLYTREEIRRGIKKYLTK' A
#
# COMPACT_ATOMS: atom_id res chain seq x y z
N MET A 1 21.17 -6.56 -0.62
CA MET A 1 20.24 -5.56 -0.08
C MET A 1 19.13 -5.45 -1.09
N GLU A 2 17.91 -5.82 -0.69
CA GLU A 2 16.73 -5.68 -1.55
C GLU A 2 16.62 -4.20 -1.92
N GLU A 3 16.73 -3.88 -3.22
CA GLU A 3 16.56 -2.50 -3.69
C GLU A 3 15.23 -2.00 -3.14
N LYS A 4 15.24 -0.85 -2.44
CA LYS A 4 14.01 -0.20 -2.01
C LYS A 4 13.16 0.07 -3.26
N ARG A 5 12.23 -0.84 -3.57
CA ARG A 5 11.22 -0.62 -4.61
C ARG A 5 10.51 0.67 -4.24
N GLU A 6 10.31 1.55 -5.21
CA GLU A 6 9.54 2.77 -4.96
C GLU A 6 8.16 2.39 -4.44
N VAL A 7 7.70 3.03 -3.36
CA VAL A 7 6.41 2.67 -2.71
C VAL A 7 5.24 2.70 -3.68
N VAL A 8 5.28 3.54 -4.73
CA VAL A 8 4.26 3.58 -5.77
C VAL A 8 4.24 2.28 -6.59
N SER A 9 5.42 1.77 -6.98
CA SER A 9 5.54 0.50 -7.70
C SER A 9 5.05 -0.67 -6.86
N PHE A 10 5.31 -0.63 -5.55
CA PHE A 10 4.77 -1.62 -4.61
C PHE A 10 3.23 -1.57 -4.53
N ILE A 11 2.64 -0.37 -4.39
CA ILE A 11 1.18 -0.21 -4.36
C ILE A 11 0.55 -0.66 -5.69
N GLN A 12 1.18 -0.34 -6.82
CA GLN A 12 0.75 -0.79 -8.13
C GLN A 12 0.78 -2.32 -8.24
N GLU A 13 1.84 -2.97 -7.76
CA GLU A 13 1.92 -4.44 -7.76
C GLU A 13 0.84 -5.05 -6.86
N LEU A 14 0.64 -4.48 -5.68
CA LEU A 14 -0.39 -4.90 -4.73
C LEU A 14 -1.78 -4.88 -5.37
N ASP A 15 -2.10 -3.81 -6.10
CA ASP A 15 -3.39 -3.69 -6.76
C ASP A 15 -3.50 -4.58 -8.00
N GLN A 16 -2.53 -4.52 -8.91
CA GLN A 16 -2.61 -5.21 -10.20
C GLN A 16 -2.46 -6.73 -10.08
N ARG A 17 -1.63 -7.21 -9.14
CA ARG A 17 -1.38 -8.66 -8.98
C ARG A 17 -2.26 -9.29 -7.92
N LYS A 18 -2.53 -8.60 -6.82
CA LYS A 18 -3.30 -9.14 -5.69
C LYS A 18 -4.74 -8.62 -5.66
N GLY A 19 -5.14 -7.74 -6.60
CA GLY A 19 -6.49 -7.20 -6.69
C GLY A 19 -6.88 -6.38 -5.45
N PHE A 20 -5.92 -5.74 -4.78
CA PHE A 20 -6.13 -5.24 -3.42
C PHE A 20 -7.24 -4.19 -3.31
N PHE A 21 -7.34 -3.25 -4.25
CA PHE A 21 -8.42 -2.25 -4.23
C PHE A 21 -9.71 -2.72 -4.91
N SER A 22 -9.73 -3.91 -5.54
CA SER A 22 -10.89 -4.39 -6.31
C SER A 22 -12.18 -4.53 -5.50
N ASN A 23 -12.07 -4.79 -4.19
CA ASN A 23 -13.21 -4.92 -3.27
C ASN A 23 -13.44 -3.66 -2.42
N ILE A 24 -12.72 -2.57 -2.70
CA ILE A 24 -12.86 -1.30 -1.99
C ILE A 24 -13.69 -0.36 -2.88
N GLY A 25 -14.96 -0.17 -2.53
CA GLY A 25 -15.88 0.62 -3.34
C GLY A 25 -15.47 2.09 -3.51
N GLU A 26 -14.87 2.70 -2.49
CA GLU A 26 -14.32 4.05 -2.55
C GLU A 26 -13.10 4.14 -1.62
N ILE A 27 -12.07 4.90 -2.00
CA ILE A 27 -10.95 5.24 -1.13
C ILE A 27 -11.09 6.71 -0.72
N ASN A 28 -11.30 6.97 0.56
CA ASN A 28 -11.55 8.31 1.09
C ASN A 28 -10.89 8.52 2.46
N LYS A 29 -11.08 9.70 3.07
CA LYS A 29 -10.45 10.04 4.36
C LYS A 29 -10.85 9.13 5.51
N TYR A 30 -12.01 8.47 5.44
CA TYR A 30 -12.54 7.65 6.53
C TYR A 30 -11.94 6.24 6.54
N ASN A 31 -11.53 5.71 5.38
CA ASN A 31 -10.94 4.37 5.27
C ASN A 31 -9.43 4.35 4.96
N MET A 32 -8.84 5.48 4.58
CA MET A 32 -7.41 5.60 4.28
C MET A 32 -6.51 5.02 5.39
N THR A 33 -6.81 5.28 6.66
CA THR A 33 -6.01 4.75 7.77
C THR A 33 -6.10 3.22 7.86
N ALA A 34 -7.31 2.65 7.73
CA ALA A 34 -7.48 1.20 7.75
C ALA A 34 -6.77 0.51 6.59
N ILE A 35 -6.81 1.12 5.40
CA ILE A 35 -6.09 0.65 4.21
C ILE A 35 -4.58 0.64 4.47
N VAL A 36 -4.03 1.72 5.03
CA VAL A 36 -2.60 1.81 5.37
C VAL A 36 -2.19 0.74 6.38
N GLU A 37 -2.97 0.53 7.45
CA GLU A 37 -2.67 -0.51 8.44
C GLU A 37 -2.73 -1.91 7.84
N LEU A 38 -3.69 -2.19 6.94
CA LEU A 38 -3.79 -3.49 6.29
C LEU A 38 -2.58 -3.79 5.40
N ILE A 39 -2.12 -2.79 4.66
CA ILE A 39 -0.89 -2.90 3.86
C ILE A 39 0.32 -3.11 4.76
N GLN A 40 0.42 -2.34 5.85
CA GLN A 40 1.50 -2.47 6.83
C GLN A 40 1.55 -3.87 7.45
N TYR A 41 0.39 -4.40 7.86
CA TYR A 41 0.25 -5.75 8.41
C TYR A 41 0.70 -6.80 7.40
N ASN A 42 0.28 -6.70 6.13
CA ASN A 42 0.68 -7.63 5.08
C ASN A 42 2.20 -7.60 4.85
N ASN A 43 2.81 -6.41 4.85
CA ASN A 43 4.27 -6.27 4.74
C ASN A 43 4.99 -6.97 5.89
N MET A 44 4.58 -6.70 7.12
CA MET A 44 5.19 -7.34 8.29
C MET A 44 4.99 -8.86 8.30
N LYS A 45 3.83 -9.33 7.85
CA LYS A 45 3.54 -10.77 7.75
C LYS A 45 4.42 -11.47 6.72
N GLU A 46 4.69 -10.83 5.59
CA GLU A 46 5.45 -11.42 4.47
C GLU A 46 6.97 -11.28 4.65
N TYR A 47 7.44 -10.15 5.20
CA TYR A 47 8.86 -9.80 5.27
C TYR A 47 9.43 -9.74 6.69
N GLY A 48 8.62 -10.01 7.73
CA GLY A 48 9.01 -9.94 9.13
C GLY A 48 9.06 -8.52 9.71
N ASP A 49 9.23 -7.50 8.85
CA ASP A 49 9.37 -6.09 9.23
C ASP A 49 8.61 -5.13 8.29
N PRO A 50 8.33 -3.90 8.74
CA PRO A 50 7.90 -2.79 7.89
C PRO A 50 8.81 -2.52 6.68
N LEU A 51 8.38 -2.89 5.46
CA LEU A 51 9.07 -2.45 4.23
C LEU A 51 9.02 -0.94 4.02
N TYR A 52 7.91 -0.32 4.43
CA TYR A 52 7.63 1.11 4.30
C TYR A 52 7.00 1.62 5.59
N THR A 53 7.12 2.93 5.81
CA THR A 53 6.37 3.64 6.84
C THR A 53 4.92 3.86 6.41
N ARG A 54 4.03 4.06 7.40
CA ARG A 54 2.63 4.43 7.17
C ARG A 54 2.47 5.66 6.27
N GLU A 55 3.36 6.65 6.44
CA GLU A 55 3.34 7.87 5.64
C GLU A 55 3.75 7.61 4.19
N GLU A 56 4.78 6.78 3.97
CA GLU A 56 5.18 6.36 2.63
C GLU A 56 4.06 5.61 1.93
N ILE A 57 3.39 4.68 2.61
CA ILE A 57 2.24 3.94 2.07
C ILE A 57 1.12 4.91 1.71
N ARG A 58 0.74 5.80 2.62
CA ARG A 58 -0.31 6.82 2.37
C ARG A 58 0.02 7.67 1.15
N ARG A 59 1.27 8.13 1.02
CA ARG A 59 1.75 8.90 -0.13
C ARG A 59 1.73 8.06 -1.41
N GLY A 60 2.12 6.78 -1.33
CA GLY A 60 2.09 5.83 -2.44
C GLY A 60 0.67 5.63 -2.98
N ILE A 61 -0.29 5.38 -2.10
CA ILE A 61 -1.72 5.25 -2.46
C ILE A 61 -2.21 6.53 -3.15
N LYS A 62 -1.97 7.70 -2.56
CA LYS A 62 -2.39 8.98 -3.16
C LYS A 62 -1.81 9.16 -4.56
N LYS A 63 -0.50 8.96 -4.73
CA LYS A 63 0.17 9.07 -6.04
C LYS A 63 -0.38 8.09 -7.07
N TYR A 64 -0.67 6.85 -6.65
CA TYR A 64 -1.22 5.81 -7.51
C TYR A 64 -2.63 6.16 -8.02
N LEU A 65 -3.50 6.66 -7.14
CA LEU A 65 -4.89 6.99 -7.48
C LEU A 65 -5.05 8.29 -8.27
N THR A 66 -4.06 9.20 -8.24
CA THR A 66 -4.08 10.45 -9.01
C THR A 66 -3.45 10.33 -10.40
N LYS A 67 -3.00 9.13 -10.79
CA LYS A 67 -2.34 8.88 -12.08
C LYS A 67 -3.34 8.71 -13.22
#